data_AF-A0A4R1FZ62-F1
#
_entry.id   AF-A0A4R1FZ62-F1
#
_cell.length_a   1.000
_cell.length_b   1.000
_cell.length_c   1.000
_cell.angle_alpha   90.00
_cell.angle_beta   90.00
_cell.angle_gamma   90.00
#
_symmetry.space_group_name_H-M   'P 1'
#
loop_
_entity.id
_entity.type
_entity.pdbx_description
1 polymer ?
#
loop_
_entity_poly.entity_id
_entity_poly.type
_entity_poly.pdbx_seq_one_letter_code
_entity_poly.pdbx_strand_id
1 'polypeptide(L)'
;MVTIIAPQRIGDEEIAVEVTPGEMTFVEAERVATYLENCTPLLVSPGVVDDPFLGEGCGYIRVGEFTDGEWFWSLAWADYVRVHRAAPPTEFLDHIKTNDYTPPVVSDEEVDRICTLLYGSDYSEPEDDYVLPDWPPTRKKS
;
A
#
# COMPACT_ATOMS: atom_id res chain seq x y z
N MET A 1 4.91 10.20 17.89
CA MET A 1 5.81 9.95 16.75
C MET A 1 6.02 8.46 16.68
N VAL A 2 5.97 7.89 15.48
CA VAL A 2 6.14 6.45 15.21
C VAL A 2 7.11 6.28 14.05
N THR A 3 7.83 5.17 14.01
CA THR A 3 8.73 4.86 12.90
C THR A 3 8.03 3.88 11.97
N ILE A 4 7.85 4.28 10.71
CA ILE A 4 7.19 3.48 9.67
C ILE A 4 8.00 3.52 8.39
N ILE A 5 7.84 2.50 7.53
CA ILE A 5 8.49 2.48 6.22
C ILE A 5 7.87 3.55 5.33
N ALA A 6 8.72 4.36 4.69
CA ALA A 6 8.31 5.42 3.79
C ALA A 6 7.84 4.88 2.43
N PRO A 7 6.97 5.62 1.71
CA PRO A 7 6.86 5.50 0.26
C PRO A 7 8.25 5.71 -0.35
N GLN A 8 8.59 4.90 -1.34
CA GLN A 8 9.92 4.89 -1.95
C GLN A 8 9.82 4.88 -3.47
N ARG A 9 10.85 5.39 -4.14
CA ARG A 9 10.98 5.25 -5.58
C ARG A 9 11.33 3.82 -5.92
N ILE A 10 10.82 3.34 -7.05
CA ILE A 10 11.07 1.97 -7.49
C ILE A 10 12.55 1.81 -7.83
N GLY A 11 13.23 0.90 -7.13
CA GLY A 11 14.66 0.64 -7.26
C GLY A 11 15.53 1.31 -6.19
N ASP A 12 14.96 2.17 -5.34
CA ASP A 12 15.65 2.72 -4.17
C ASP A 12 15.60 1.73 -2.99
N GLU A 13 16.47 1.96 -1.99
CA GLU A 13 16.47 1.19 -0.75
C GLU A 13 15.32 1.60 0.17
N GLU A 14 14.83 0.64 0.96
CA GLU A 14 13.79 0.86 1.96
C GLU A 14 14.27 1.75 3.10
N ILE A 15 13.53 2.83 3.35
CA ILE A 15 13.85 3.81 4.39
C ILE A 15 12.71 3.90 5.39
N ALA A 16 13.06 3.83 6.67
CA ALA A 16 12.14 4.13 7.76
C ALA A 16 12.16 5.62 8.09
N VAL A 17 10.97 6.20 8.30
CA VAL A 17 10.79 7.61 8.65
C VAL A 17 10.02 7.75 9.95
N GLU A 18 10.35 8.80 10.70
CA GLU A 18 9.62 9.19 11.88
C GLU A 18 8.44 10.08 11.51
N VAL A 19 7.24 9.70 11.95
CA VAL A 19 5.99 10.34 11.53
C VAL A 19 5.17 10.77 12.73
N THR A 20 4.65 11.99 12.69
CA THR A 20 3.83 12.56 13.76
C THR A 20 2.38 12.76 13.27
N PRO A 21 1.38 12.32 14.05
CA PRO A 21 -0.02 12.61 13.73
C PRO A 21 -0.33 14.11 13.70
N GLY A 22 -1.25 14.49 12.82
CA GLY A 22 -1.82 15.83 12.80
C GLY A 22 -1.02 16.88 12.04
N GLU A 23 0.03 16.49 11.30
CA GLU A 23 0.89 17.39 10.54
C GLU A 23 0.24 17.91 9.24
N MET A 24 -0.80 17.22 8.74
CA MET A 24 -1.57 17.65 7.57
C MET A 24 -2.91 18.27 7.95
N THR A 25 -3.44 19.16 7.11
CA THR A 25 -4.84 19.59 7.23
C THR A 25 -5.79 18.46 6.83
N PHE A 26 -7.03 18.47 7.32
CA PHE A 26 -8.03 17.46 6.94
C PHE A 26 -8.26 17.40 5.42
N VAL A 27 -8.36 18.56 4.76
CA VAL A 27 -8.61 18.65 3.31
C VAL A 27 -7.44 18.09 2.51
N GLU A 28 -6.21 18.39 2.89
CA GLU A 28 -5.03 17.86 2.20
C GLU A 28 -4.88 16.35 2.43
N ALA A 29 -5.10 15.90 3.67
CA ALA A 29 -5.07 14.49 4.03
C ALA A 29 -6.07 13.66 3.22
N GLU A 30 -7.32 14.11 3.09
CA GLU A 30 -8.31 13.40 2.27
C GLU A 30 -7.91 13.30 0.80
N ARG A 31 -7.32 14.35 0.21
CA ARG A 31 -6.85 14.33 -1.18
C ARG A 31 -5.69 13.35 -1.37
N VAL A 32 -4.70 13.40 -0.47
CA VAL A 32 -3.55 12.49 -0.51
C VAL A 32 -3.98 11.05 -0.28
N ALA A 33 -4.79 10.77 0.74
CA ALA A 33 -5.27 9.41 1.00
C ALA A 33 -6.08 8.84 -0.17
N THR A 34 -6.90 9.68 -0.83
CA THR A 34 -7.65 9.28 -2.02
C THR A 34 -6.73 8.97 -3.19
N TYR A 35 -5.67 9.76 -3.40
CA TYR A 35 -4.64 9.46 -4.40
C TYR A 35 -4.02 8.09 -4.13
N LEU A 36 -3.53 7.85 -2.92
CA LEU A 36 -2.82 6.62 -2.53
C LEU A 36 -3.67 5.36 -2.70
N GLU A 37 -4.96 5.45 -2.37
CA GLU A 37 -5.90 4.32 -2.40
C GLU A 37 -6.40 3.98 -3.81
N ASN A 38 -6.35 4.93 -4.75
CA ASN A 38 -6.85 4.75 -6.11
C ASN A 38 -5.74 4.57 -7.16
N CYS A 39 -4.48 4.49 -6.73
CA CYS A 39 -3.38 4.07 -7.60
C CYS A 39 -3.43 2.56 -7.88
N THR A 40 -2.54 2.09 -8.75
CA THR A 40 -2.52 0.70 -9.19
C THR A 40 -2.10 -0.23 -8.04
N PRO A 41 -2.91 -1.23 -7.67
CA PRO A 41 -2.51 -2.24 -6.70
C PRO A 41 -1.51 -3.23 -7.33
N LEU A 42 -0.44 -3.55 -6.60
CA LEU A 42 0.47 -4.65 -6.93
C LEU A 42 0.13 -5.92 -6.14
N LEU A 43 -0.20 -5.74 -4.86
CA LEU A 43 -0.60 -6.82 -3.96
C LEU A 43 -1.69 -6.30 -3.03
N VAL A 44 -2.79 -7.05 -2.89
CA VAL A 44 -3.86 -6.71 -1.93
C VAL A 44 -4.19 -7.94 -1.11
N SER A 45 -4.15 -7.78 0.22
CA SER A 45 -4.54 -8.82 1.16
C SER A 45 -5.84 -8.43 1.86
N PRO A 46 -6.76 -9.37 2.13
CA PRO A 46 -7.91 -9.11 2.99
C PRO A 46 -7.53 -8.99 4.48
N GLY A 47 -6.26 -9.24 4.83
CA GLY A 47 -5.75 -9.14 6.20
C GLY A 47 -5.57 -7.70 6.68
N VAL A 48 -5.41 -7.55 7.99
CA VAL A 48 -5.11 -6.30 8.67
C VAL A 48 -3.98 -6.51 9.68
N VAL A 49 -3.25 -5.45 10.00
CA VAL A 49 -2.21 -5.43 11.04
C VAL A 49 -2.48 -4.32 12.05
N ASP A 50 -1.86 -4.36 13.22
CA ASP A 50 -1.99 -3.30 14.22
C ASP A 50 -1.61 -1.94 13.66
N ASP A 51 -2.42 -0.94 13.98
CA ASP A 51 -2.14 0.46 13.67
C ASP A 51 -0.99 0.98 14.54
N PRO A 52 0.19 1.32 13.99
CA PRO A 52 1.35 1.73 14.78
C PRO A 52 1.14 3.04 15.54
N PHE A 53 0.16 3.86 15.15
CA PHE A 53 -0.19 5.09 15.87
C PHE A 53 -1.07 4.83 17.08
N LEU A 54 -1.60 3.62 17.21
CA LEU A 54 -2.42 3.16 18.31
C LEU A 54 -1.67 2.08 19.11
N GLY A 55 -2.13 1.81 20.33
CA GLY A 55 -1.62 0.67 21.08
C GLY A 55 -2.03 -0.66 20.43
N GLU A 56 -1.30 -1.73 20.73
CA GLU A 56 -1.63 -3.10 20.27
C GLU A 56 -3.11 -3.45 20.55
N GLY A 57 -3.80 -3.98 19.54
CA GLY A 57 -5.22 -4.33 19.60
C GLY A 57 -6.18 -3.14 19.68
N CYS A 58 -5.70 -1.89 19.64
CA CYS A 58 -6.55 -0.70 19.73
C CYS A 58 -7.05 -0.19 18.37
N GLY A 59 -6.50 -0.70 17.26
CA GLY A 59 -6.93 -0.41 15.90
C GLY A 59 -6.11 -1.17 14.88
N TYR A 60 -6.64 -1.29 13.67
CA TYR A 60 -6.02 -2.06 12.60
C TYR A 60 -6.04 -1.29 11.29
N ILE A 61 -5.01 -1.52 10.47
CA ILE A 61 -4.83 -0.93 9.14
C ILE A 61 -4.76 -2.00 8.06
N ARG A 62 -5.05 -1.59 6.82
CA ARG A 62 -5.13 -2.51 5.68
C ARG A 62 -3.75 -2.87 5.17
N VAL A 63 -3.63 -4.11 4.68
CA VAL A 63 -2.40 -4.65 4.09
C VAL A 63 -2.52 -4.70 2.58
N GLY A 64 -1.56 -4.07 1.91
CA GLY A 64 -1.42 -4.11 0.47
C GLY A 64 -0.25 -3.25 0.04
N GLU A 65 0.09 -3.33 -1.23
CA GLU A 65 1.18 -2.62 -1.87
C GLU A 65 0.69 -2.00 -3.18
N PHE A 66 0.99 -0.73 -3.37
CA PHE A 66 0.44 0.11 -4.43
C PHE A 66 1.55 0.88 -5.12
N THR A 67 1.30 1.26 -6.37
CA THR A 67 2.23 2.03 -7.20
C THR A 67 1.51 3.01 -8.12
N ASP A 68 2.18 4.11 -8.43
CA ASP A 68 1.82 5.04 -9.50
C ASP A 68 2.74 4.91 -10.74
N GLY A 69 3.60 3.89 -10.77
CA GLY A 69 4.60 3.66 -11.82
C GLY A 69 6.00 4.20 -11.51
N GLU A 70 6.14 5.12 -10.56
CA GLU A 70 7.42 5.72 -10.15
C GLU A 70 7.74 5.45 -8.68
N TRP A 71 6.70 5.46 -7.85
CA TRP A 71 6.74 5.20 -6.42
C TRP A 71 6.00 3.91 -6.08
N PHE A 72 6.39 3.34 -4.95
CA PHE A 72 5.80 2.16 -4.33
C PHE A 72 5.57 2.45 -2.84
N TRP A 73 4.42 2.01 -2.31
CA TRP A 73 4.09 2.18 -0.90
C TRP A 73 3.14 1.09 -0.40
N SER A 74 3.12 0.91 0.92
CA SER A 74 2.07 0.13 1.57
C SER A 74 0.73 0.87 1.57
N LEU A 75 -0.38 0.17 1.29
CA LEU A 75 -1.76 0.67 1.39
C LEU A 75 -2.05 1.32 2.75
N ALA A 76 -1.37 0.86 3.80
CA ALA A 76 -1.35 1.44 5.14
C ALA A 76 -1.18 2.97 5.15
N TRP A 77 -0.41 3.53 4.20
CA TRP A 77 -0.22 4.98 4.09
C TRP A 77 -1.50 5.74 3.80
N ALA A 78 -2.45 5.16 3.06
CA ALA A 78 -3.76 5.77 2.87
C ALA A 78 -4.52 5.88 4.21
N ASP A 79 -4.40 4.86 5.07
CA ASP A 79 -5.00 4.84 6.41
C ASP A 79 -4.28 5.81 7.36
N TYR A 80 -2.94 5.84 7.34
CA TYR A 80 -2.15 6.76 8.14
C TYR A 80 -2.46 8.23 7.83
N VAL A 81 -2.53 8.56 6.55
CA VAL A 81 -2.86 9.92 6.11
C VAL A 81 -4.30 10.25 6.48
N ARG A 82 -5.27 9.38 6.15
CA ARG A 82 -6.69 9.68 6.35
C ARG A 82 -7.07 9.79 7.82
N VAL A 83 -6.65 8.83 8.65
CA VAL A 83 -7.04 8.74 10.05
C VAL A 83 -6.17 9.65 10.93
N HIS A 84 -4.85 9.59 10.75
CA HIS A 84 -3.90 10.27 11.64
C HIS A 84 -3.41 11.61 11.10
N ARG A 85 -3.74 11.98 9.86
CA ARG A 85 -3.18 13.17 9.17
C ARG A 85 -1.64 13.17 9.22
N ALA A 86 -1.08 11.97 9.14
CA ALA A 86 0.34 11.71 9.04
C ALA A 86 0.88 12.25 7.72
N ALA A 87 1.92 13.07 7.76
CA ALA A 87 2.56 13.59 6.56
C ALA A 87 3.56 12.56 5.98
N PRO A 88 3.41 12.12 4.72
CA PRO A 88 4.47 11.41 4.01
C PRO A 88 5.70 12.30 3.82
N PRO A 89 6.86 11.71 3.45
CA PRO A 89 8.05 12.47 3.08
C PRO A 89 7.75 13.57 2.05
N THR A 90 8.40 14.73 2.20
CA THR A 90 8.10 15.91 1.38
C THR A 90 8.27 15.66 -0.11
N GLU A 91 9.30 14.93 -0.53
CA GLU A 91 9.52 14.60 -1.94
C GLU A 91 8.34 13.83 -2.54
N PHE A 92 7.81 12.86 -1.80
CA PHE A 92 6.66 12.09 -2.24
C PHE A 92 5.39 12.96 -2.28
N LEU A 93 5.19 13.84 -1.29
CA LEU A 93 4.08 14.80 -1.32
C LEU A 93 4.16 15.76 -2.51
N ASP A 94 5.36 16.21 -2.88
CA ASP A 94 5.57 17.09 -4.04
C ASP A 94 5.29 16.36 -5.36
N HIS A 95 5.60 15.05 -5.43
CA HIS A 95 5.23 14.19 -6.54
C HIS A 95 3.71 14.06 -6.68
N ILE A 96 2.99 13.76 -5.59
CA ILE A 96 1.51 13.69 -5.60
C ILE A 96 0.89 15.03 -6.05
N LYS A 97 1.47 16.14 -5.61
CA LYS A 97 1.05 17.50 -6.02
C LYS A 97 1.28 17.75 -7.49
N THR A 98 2.40 17.27 -8.04
CA THR A 98 2.73 17.38 -9.47
C THR A 98 1.76 16.56 -10.33
N ASN A 99 1.25 15.45 -9.81
CA ASN A 99 0.18 14.66 -10.42
C ASN A 99 -1.22 15.23 -10.18
N ASP A 100 -1.35 16.45 -9.65
CA ASP A 100 -2.62 17.10 -9.32
C ASP A 100 -3.55 16.24 -8.43
N TYR A 101 -2.97 15.38 -7.58
CA TYR A 101 -3.69 14.41 -6.75
C TYR A 101 -4.56 13.44 -7.59
N THR A 102 -4.21 13.24 -8.86
CA THR A 102 -4.88 12.32 -9.78
C THR A 102 -3.99 11.11 -10.01
N PRO A 103 -4.43 9.89 -9.61
CA PRO A 103 -3.67 8.67 -9.86
C PRO A 103 -3.37 8.51 -11.35
N PRO A 104 -2.10 8.30 -11.73
CA PRO A 104 -1.75 7.97 -13.11
C PRO A 104 -2.20 6.55 -13.45
N VAL A 105 -2.43 6.31 -14.74
CA VAL A 105 -2.70 4.97 -15.26
C VAL A 105 -1.38 4.28 -15.54
N VAL A 106 -1.13 3.17 -14.85
CA VAL A 106 0.03 2.29 -15.08
C VAL A 106 -0.42 1.14 -15.99
N SER A 107 0.31 0.85 -17.07
CA SER A 107 -0.05 -0.25 -17.97
C SER A 107 0.29 -1.61 -17.35
N ASP A 108 -0.36 -2.66 -17.82
CA ASP A 108 -0.09 -4.03 -17.35
C ASP A 108 1.38 -4.42 -17.58
N GLU A 109 1.98 -4.04 -18.72
CA GLU A 109 3.40 -4.32 -18.98
C GLU A 109 4.33 -3.62 -17.97
N GLU A 110 3.95 -2.42 -17.52
CA GLU A 110 4.70 -1.66 -16.54
C GLU A 110 4.52 -2.25 -15.14
N VAL A 111 3.32 -2.72 -14.79
CA VAL A 111 3.06 -3.48 -13.56
C VAL A 111 3.94 -4.73 -13.51
N ASP A 112 3.99 -5.52 -14.58
CA ASP A 112 4.83 -6.73 -14.65
C ASP A 112 6.31 -6.41 -14.46
N ARG A 113 6.79 -5.32 -15.08
CA ARG A 113 8.15 -4.83 -14.92
C ARG A 113 8.44 -4.47 -13.46
N ILE A 114 7.53 -3.74 -12.81
CA ILE A 114 7.67 -3.29 -11.42
C ILE A 114 7.64 -4.50 -10.47
N CYS A 115 6.70 -5.43 -10.63
CA CYS A 115 6.66 -6.67 -9.84
C CYS A 115 7.96 -7.47 -9.98
N THR A 116 8.51 -7.59 -11.19
CA THR A 116 9.79 -8.26 -11.42
C THR A 116 10.95 -7.56 -10.69
N LEU A 117 10.95 -6.23 -10.64
CA LEU A 117 11.98 -5.47 -9.93
C LEU A 117 11.86 -5.60 -8.41
N LEU A 118 10.65 -5.56 -7.87
CA LEU A 118 10.40 -5.58 -6.43
C LEU A 118 10.55 -6.97 -5.83
N TYR A 119 10.10 -7.99 -6.54
CA TYR A 119 10.04 -9.35 -6.00
C TYR A 119 10.92 -10.37 -6.71
N GLY A 120 11.59 -9.98 -7.80
CA GLY A 120 12.43 -10.87 -8.61
C GLY A 120 11.63 -11.74 -9.59
N SER A 121 12.36 -12.46 -10.46
CA SER A 121 11.80 -13.31 -11.53
C SER A 121 11.18 -14.63 -11.06
N ASP A 122 11.13 -14.88 -9.74
CA ASP A 122 10.52 -16.10 -9.18
C ASP A 122 9.01 -15.95 -8.97
N TYR A 123 8.41 -14.81 -9.34
CA TYR A 123 6.98 -14.72 -9.62
C TYR A 123 6.68 -15.44 -10.94
N SER A 124 6.76 -16.78 -10.93
CA SER A 124 5.93 -17.58 -11.81
C SER A 124 4.51 -17.44 -11.29
N GLU A 125 3.55 -17.04 -12.13
CA GLU A 125 2.15 -17.41 -11.87
C GLU A 125 2.17 -18.89 -11.46
N PRO A 126 1.48 -19.29 -10.37
CA PRO A 126 1.35 -20.71 -10.12
C PRO A 126 0.82 -21.31 -11.42
N GLU A 127 1.58 -22.20 -12.05
CA GLU A 127 1.06 -23.00 -13.16
C GLU A 127 -0.31 -23.53 -12.68
N ASP A 128 -1.30 -23.59 -13.59
CA ASP A 128 -2.70 -23.99 -13.39
C ASP A 128 -2.92 -25.38 -12.72
N ASP A 129 -1.92 -25.90 -12.03
CA ASP A 129 -1.87 -27.07 -11.19
C ASP A 129 -2.41 -26.84 -9.77
N TYR A 130 -2.85 -25.61 -9.44
CA TYR A 130 -3.65 -25.36 -8.23
C TYR A 130 -5.05 -25.98 -8.37
N VAL A 131 -5.12 -27.30 -8.16
CA VAL A 131 -6.38 -28.01 -7.97
C VAL A 131 -7.02 -27.50 -6.69
N LEU A 132 -8.01 -26.61 -6.81
CA LEU A 132 -8.83 -26.17 -5.68
C LEU A 132 -9.35 -27.43 -4.96
N PRO A 133 -9.07 -27.62 -3.65
CA PRO A 133 -9.71 -28.70 -2.91
C PRO A 133 -11.23 -28.51 -2.99
N ASP A 134 -11.98 -29.60 -3.19
CA ASP A 134 -13.45 -29.58 -3.29
C ASP A 134 -14.05 -28.79 -2.10
N TRP A 135 -14.37 -27.53 -2.38
CA TRP A 135 -14.97 -26.58 -1.45
C TRP A 135 -16.46 -26.48 -1.77
N PRO A 136 -17.35 -26.44 -0.76
CA PRO A 136 -17.09 -26.35 0.67
C PRO A 136 -16.91 -27.72 1.35
N PRO A 137 -16.28 -27.76 2.55
CA PRO A 137 -16.11 -29.00 3.29
C PRO A 137 -17.47 -29.64 3.57
N THR A 138 -17.61 -30.92 3.19
CA THR A 138 -18.82 -31.68 3.50
C THR A 138 -18.95 -31.82 5.01
N ARG A 139 -19.97 -31.16 5.58
CA ARG A 139 -20.32 -31.29 6.99
C ARG A 139 -20.79 -32.73 7.23
N LYS A 140 -19.95 -33.58 7.82
CA LYS A 140 -20.37 -34.90 8.31
C LYS A 140 -21.45 -34.68 9.37
N LYS A 141 -22.69 -35.06 9.05
CA LYS A 141 -23.79 -35.11 10.02
C LYS A 141 -23.45 -36.22 11.03
N SER A 142 -23.22 -35.83 12.28
CA SER A 142 -23.21 -36.75 13.44
C SER A 142 -24.63 -37.14 13.79
#